data_AF-A0A1C0ARB6-F1
#
_entry.id   AF-A0A1C0ARB6-F1
#
_cell.length_a   1.000
_cell.length_b   1.000
_cell.length_c   1.000
_cell.angle_alpha   90.00
_cell.angle_beta   90.00
_cell.angle_gamma   90.00
#
_symmetry.space_group_name_H-M   'P 1'
#
loop_
_entity.id
_entity.type
_entity.pdbx_description
1 polymer ?
#
loop_
_entity_poly.entity_id
_entity_poly.type
_entity_poly.pdbx_seq_one_letter_code
_entity_poly.pdbx_strand_id
1 'polypeptide(L)'
;MVSSRLAAVEFWDREIGRWVTGDHRLHPDLERWRATYSGRGAGAVDMTMMPEPYIGPLGGNNTPALVMLGLNPGAPAPAFQSMEGIYTERVRETSYGDWASSGPYTDDAWETAHGRNRYHQNRLSFARRLHGDDSIQNHDLLYIELYPFHSKAVTAAIAPPSDLLSRFVLDPISELETPFVFAFGKPWLKAATRLGLGDGHQLLVSWATASRSARIFPLTRNQRLVVVTQLGYAGPPGASDTDALIGALHSRA
;
A
#
# COMPACT_ATOMS: atom_id res chain seq x y z
N MET A 1 15.86 -18.72 10.40
CA MET A 1 14.75 -18.54 9.43
C MET A 1 15.05 -17.26 8.68
N VAL A 2 15.04 -17.26 7.35
CA VAL A 2 15.25 -16.03 6.56
C VAL A 2 14.00 -15.17 6.72
N SER A 3 14.14 -13.87 7.01
CA SER A 3 13.01 -12.95 7.12
C SER A 3 12.27 -12.84 5.79
N SER A 4 10.95 -13.01 5.82
CA SER A 4 10.06 -12.83 4.68
C SER A 4 10.11 -11.39 4.16
N ARG A 5 10.27 -10.40 5.05
CA ARG A 5 10.45 -9.00 4.66
C ARG A 5 11.70 -8.81 3.82
N LEU A 6 12.85 -9.30 4.29
CA LEU A 6 14.12 -9.18 3.55
C LEU A 6 14.08 -9.95 2.23
N ALA A 7 13.48 -11.15 2.21
CA ALA A 7 13.33 -11.93 0.99
C ALA A 7 12.42 -11.24 -0.05
N ALA A 8 11.39 -10.52 0.40
CA ALA A 8 10.54 -9.72 -0.48
C ALA A 8 11.31 -8.51 -1.05
N VAL A 9 12.04 -7.78 -0.21
CA VAL A 9 12.88 -6.64 -0.62
C VAL A 9 13.91 -7.10 -1.66
N GLU A 10 14.67 -8.16 -1.38
CA GLU A 10 15.69 -8.69 -2.29
C GLU A 10 15.10 -9.12 -3.65
N PHE A 11 13.91 -9.74 -3.64
CA PHE A 11 13.23 -10.08 -4.88
C PHE A 11 12.89 -8.82 -5.70
N TRP A 12 12.31 -7.82 -5.05
CA TRP A 12 11.89 -6.60 -5.74
C TRP A 12 13.06 -5.76 -6.21
N ASP A 13 14.14 -5.65 -5.42
CA ASP A 13 15.37 -4.99 -5.82
C ASP A 13 15.95 -5.61 -7.09
N ARG A 14 15.98 -6.95 -7.16
CA ARG A 14 16.48 -7.63 -8.35
C ARG A 14 15.57 -7.43 -9.57
N GLU A 15 14.27 -7.66 -9.44
CA GLU A 15 13.36 -7.60 -10.59
C GLU A 15 13.17 -6.17 -11.10
N ILE A 16 13.07 -5.20 -10.20
CA ILE A 16 12.96 -3.80 -10.57
C ILE A 16 14.31 -3.28 -11.05
N GLY A 17 15.42 -3.66 -10.41
CA GLY A 17 16.78 -3.36 -10.89
C GLY A 17 17.03 -3.81 -12.34
N ARG A 18 16.57 -5.01 -12.70
CA ARG A 18 16.56 -5.50 -14.10
C ARG A 18 15.67 -4.64 -15.00
N TRP A 19 14.46 -4.31 -14.54
CA TRP A 19 13.52 -3.51 -15.32
C TRP A 19 14.07 -2.11 -15.64
N VAL A 20 14.61 -1.40 -14.64
CA VAL A 20 15.12 -0.03 -14.78
C VAL A 20 16.40 0.06 -15.63
N THR A 21 17.06 -1.07 -15.89
CA THR A 21 18.26 -1.17 -16.73
C THR A 21 17.96 -1.64 -18.16
N GLY A 22 16.68 -1.80 -18.53
CA GLY A 22 16.25 -2.13 -19.89
C GLY A 22 15.73 -3.55 -20.09
N ASP A 23 15.80 -4.42 -19.09
CA ASP A 23 15.26 -5.79 -19.18
C ASP A 23 13.81 -5.84 -18.71
N HIS A 24 12.89 -5.62 -19.64
CA HIS A 24 11.45 -5.54 -19.36
C HIS A 24 10.75 -6.91 -19.34
N ARG A 25 11.48 -8.01 -19.49
CA ARG A 25 10.88 -9.32 -19.40
C ARG A 25 10.56 -9.61 -17.93
N LEU A 26 9.27 -9.67 -17.65
CA LEU A 26 8.76 -10.02 -16.32
C LEU A 26 9.24 -11.41 -15.90
N HIS A 27 9.58 -11.54 -14.62
CA HIS A 27 9.72 -12.84 -13.98
C HIS A 27 8.40 -13.64 -14.13
N PRO A 28 8.43 -14.98 -14.29
CA PRO A 28 7.21 -15.79 -14.44
C PRO A 28 6.15 -15.56 -13.35
N ASP A 29 6.58 -15.36 -12.10
CA ASP A 29 5.66 -15.00 -11.01
C ASP A 29 4.98 -13.64 -11.24
N LEU A 30 5.71 -12.65 -11.76
CA LEU A 30 5.15 -11.34 -12.08
C LEU A 30 4.22 -11.41 -13.30
N GLU A 31 4.49 -12.27 -14.28
CA GLU A 31 3.55 -12.54 -15.37
C GLU A 31 2.26 -13.17 -14.85
N ARG A 32 2.37 -14.18 -13.96
CA ARG A 32 1.23 -14.81 -13.29
C ARG A 32 0.43 -13.80 -12.51
N TRP A 33 1.08 -12.95 -11.71
CA TRP A 33 0.42 -11.89 -10.95
C TRP A 33 -0.27 -10.90 -11.89
N ARG A 34 0.43 -10.41 -12.91
CA ARG A 34 -0.12 -9.46 -13.90
C ARG A 34 -1.39 -10.00 -14.55
N ALA A 35 -1.39 -11.29 -14.94
CA ALA A 35 -2.51 -11.93 -15.61
C ALA A 35 -3.80 -12.01 -14.78
N THR A 36 -3.74 -11.80 -13.46
CA THR A 36 -4.93 -11.84 -12.59
C THR A 36 -5.82 -10.60 -12.68
N TYR A 37 -5.36 -9.54 -13.34
CA TYR A 37 -6.11 -8.31 -13.54
C TYR A 37 -6.29 -8.02 -15.04
N SER A 38 -7.53 -7.78 -15.44
CA SER A 38 -7.92 -7.58 -16.83
C SER A 38 -8.70 -6.27 -17.04
N GLY A 39 -8.24 -5.19 -16.42
CA GLY A 39 -8.84 -3.87 -16.60
C GLY A 39 -8.71 -3.35 -18.03
N ARG A 40 -9.65 -2.50 -18.44
CA ARG A 40 -9.71 -1.89 -19.78
C ARG A 40 -9.90 -0.38 -19.67
N GLY A 41 -9.60 0.35 -20.74
CA GLY A 41 -9.72 1.81 -20.78
C GLY A 41 -8.84 2.45 -19.70
N ALA A 42 -9.45 3.20 -18.77
CA ALA A 42 -8.75 3.77 -17.62
C ALA A 42 -8.09 2.72 -16.72
N GLY A 43 -8.57 1.47 -16.74
CA GLY A 43 -7.94 0.38 -15.99
C GLY A 43 -7.01 -0.50 -16.80
N ALA A 44 -6.65 -0.14 -18.04
CA ALA A 44 -5.58 -0.84 -18.74
C ALA A 44 -4.27 -0.67 -17.95
N VAL A 45 -3.52 -1.76 -17.84
CA VAL A 45 -2.21 -1.77 -17.16
C VAL A 45 -1.20 -1.04 -18.03
N ASP A 46 -0.47 -0.11 -17.42
CA ASP A 46 0.62 0.59 -18.07
C ASP A 46 1.95 -0.11 -17.78
N MET A 47 2.44 -0.88 -18.76
CA MET A 47 3.70 -1.62 -18.67
C MET A 47 4.93 -0.74 -18.95
N THR A 48 4.73 0.54 -19.27
CA THR A 48 5.83 1.49 -19.50
C THR A 48 6.33 2.15 -18.21
N MET A 49 5.65 1.89 -17.09
CA MET A 49 6.03 2.33 -15.75
C MET A 49 6.70 1.19 -14.99
N MET A 50 7.67 1.55 -14.14
CA MET A 50 8.27 0.66 -13.17
C MET A 50 7.18 0.04 -12.26
N PRO A 51 7.22 -1.27 -11.96
CA PRO A 51 6.33 -1.85 -10.95
C PRO A 51 6.61 -1.25 -9.56
N GLU A 52 5.57 -1.04 -8.76
CA GLU A 52 5.66 -0.50 -7.41
C GLU A 52 4.88 -1.36 -6.40
N PRO A 53 5.44 -2.49 -5.94
CA PRO A 53 4.80 -3.36 -4.94
C PRO A 53 4.57 -2.71 -3.57
N TYR A 54 5.42 -1.78 -3.15
CA TYR A 54 5.31 -1.12 -1.85
C TYR A 54 6.01 0.24 -1.81
N ILE A 55 5.64 1.09 -0.86
CA ILE A 55 6.36 2.33 -0.52
C ILE A 55 6.56 2.36 1.00
N GLY A 56 7.75 2.71 1.47
CA GLY A 56 8.09 2.74 2.88
C GLY A 56 8.98 1.57 3.33
N PRO A 57 9.25 1.47 4.65
CA PRO A 57 10.40 0.76 5.18
C PRO A 57 10.14 -0.74 5.40
N LEU A 58 9.79 -1.49 4.34
CA LEU A 58 9.43 -2.92 4.44
C LEU A 58 10.57 -3.76 5.08
N GLY A 59 11.80 -3.57 4.60
CA GLY A 59 13.00 -4.24 5.11
C GLY A 59 13.65 -3.56 6.32
N GLY A 60 13.05 -2.48 6.84
CA GLY A 60 13.62 -1.70 7.93
C GLY A 60 13.69 -2.47 9.25
N ASN A 61 14.65 -2.07 10.10
CA ASN A 61 14.79 -2.62 11.45
C ASN A 61 13.68 -2.15 12.41
N ASN A 62 13.09 -0.98 12.14
CA ASN A 62 11.99 -0.43 12.93
C ASN A 62 10.65 -0.89 12.38
N THR A 63 9.67 -1.04 13.26
CA THR A 63 8.28 -1.30 12.85
C THR A 63 7.68 0.00 12.29
N PRO A 64 7.05 -0.04 11.09
CA PRO A 64 6.37 1.13 10.53
C PRO A 64 5.29 1.65 11.48
N ALA A 65 5.16 2.96 11.59
CA ALA A 65 4.12 3.58 12.41
C ALA A 65 2.71 3.26 11.88
N LEU A 66 2.57 3.04 10.58
CA LEU A 66 1.31 2.65 9.98
C LEU A 66 1.56 1.73 8.79
N VAL A 67 0.87 0.59 8.77
CA VAL A 67 0.86 -0.30 7.62
C VAL A 67 -0.49 -0.21 6.91
N MET A 68 -0.44 0.03 5.60
CA MET A 68 -1.61 0.18 4.74
C MET A 68 -1.54 -0.77 3.57
N LEU A 69 -2.70 -1.28 3.18
CA LEU A 69 -2.86 -1.97 1.92
C LEU A 69 -3.51 -1.07 0.88
N GLY A 70 -2.89 -1.02 -0.30
CA GLY A 70 -3.43 -0.43 -1.51
C GLY A 70 -3.85 -1.51 -2.53
N LEU A 71 -4.71 -1.13 -3.48
CA LEU A 71 -5.13 -2.06 -4.53
C LEU A 71 -4.08 -2.16 -5.62
N ASN A 72 -3.57 -1.01 -6.05
CA ASN A 72 -2.47 -0.85 -6.97
C ASN A 72 -1.83 0.55 -6.75
N PRO A 73 -0.63 0.80 -7.30
CA PRO A 73 0.07 2.08 -7.20
C PRO A 73 -0.68 3.32 -7.72
N GLY A 74 -1.81 3.12 -8.39
CA GLY A 74 -2.60 4.19 -8.98
C GLY A 74 -2.09 4.62 -10.36
N ALA A 75 -2.39 5.88 -10.69
CA ALA A 75 -2.19 6.42 -12.02
C ALA A 75 -0.69 6.54 -12.37
N PRO A 76 -0.30 6.17 -13.60
CA PRO A 76 1.06 6.41 -14.11
C PRO A 76 1.48 7.89 -13.99
N ALA A 77 2.72 8.12 -13.57
CA ALA A 77 3.40 9.40 -13.60
C ALA A 77 4.69 9.28 -14.46
N PRO A 78 4.58 9.37 -15.80
CA PRO A 78 5.70 9.05 -16.71
C PRO A 78 6.99 9.81 -16.42
N ALA A 79 6.92 11.10 -16.09
CA ALA A 79 8.11 11.89 -15.76
C ALA A 79 8.93 11.36 -14.57
N PHE A 80 8.32 10.49 -13.75
CA PHE A 80 8.92 9.89 -12.57
C PHE A 80 9.19 8.41 -12.76
N GLN A 81 8.23 7.66 -13.30
CA GLN A 81 8.20 6.19 -13.26
C GLN A 81 8.51 5.51 -14.60
N SER A 82 8.61 6.27 -15.71
CA SER A 82 8.99 5.69 -17.00
C SER A 82 10.48 5.28 -16.99
N MET A 83 10.94 4.67 -18.09
CA MET A 83 12.34 4.24 -18.22
C MET A 83 13.36 5.35 -17.97
N GLU A 84 13.07 6.55 -18.45
CA GLU A 84 13.88 7.76 -18.29
C GLU A 84 13.38 8.66 -17.14
N GLY A 85 12.44 8.16 -16.33
CA GLY A 85 11.86 8.92 -15.23
C GLY A 85 12.81 9.14 -14.06
N ILE A 86 12.57 10.21 -13.31
CA ILE A 86 13.41 10.64 -12.17
C ILE A 86 13.59 9.52 -11.13
N TYR A 87 12.54 8.76 -10.83
CA TYR A 87 12.61 7.69 -9.83
C TYR A 87 13.30 6.45 -10.37
N THR A 88 13.05 6.11 -11.62
CA THR A 88 13.77 5.03 -12.30
C THR A 88 15.28 5.27 -12.31
N GLU A 89 15.72 6.52 -12.54
CA GLU A 89 17.14 6.90 -12.43
C GLU A 89 17.68 6.70 -11.01
N ARG A 90 16.97 7.17 -9.99
CA ARG A 90 17.39 6.99 -8.59
C ARG A 90 17.46 5.54 -8.16
N VAL A 91 16.55 4.70 -8.65
CA VAL A 91 16.58 3.25 -8.39
C VAL A 91 17.80 2.61 -9.06
N ARG A 92 18.21 3.07 -10.26
CA ARG A 92 19.47 2.62 -10.90
C ARG A 92 20.72 2.98 -10.08
N GLU A 93 20.70 4.13 -9.41
CA GLU A 93 21.82 4.61 -8.59
C GLU A 93 21.89 3.93 -7.21
N THR A 94 20.80 3.33 -6.75
CA THR A 94 20.67 2.74 -5.42
C THR A 94 20.08 1.33 -5.49
N SER A 95 18.85 1.16 -5.01
CA SER A 95 18.03 -0.04 -5.07
C SER A 95 16.55 0.39 -5.01
N TYR A 96 15.63 -0.53 -5.30
CA TYR A 96 14.21 -0.21 -5.18
C TYR A 96 13.81 -0.02 -3.70
N GLY A 97 14.31 -0.86 -2.79
CA GLY A 97 14.02 -0.80 -1.37
C GLY A 97 14.52 0.47 -0.71
N ASP A 98 15.73 0.93 -1.05
CA ASP A 98 16.26 2.20 -0.54
C ASP A 98 15.44 3.39 -1.05
N TRP A 99 15.13 3.41 -2.35
CA TRP A 99 14.28 4.44 -2.95
C TRP A 99 12.87 4.44 -2.31
N ALA A 100 12.23 3.28 -2.21
CA ALA A 100 10.88 3.13 -1.66
C ALA A 100 10.82 3.59 -0.20
N SER A 101 11.88 3.36 0.57
CA SER A 101 11.96 3.74 1.99
C SER A 101 12.22 5.23 2.20
N SER A 102 12.65 5.98 1.17
CA SER A 102 12.99 7.41 1.28
C SER A 102 11.79 8.36 1.42
N GLY A 103 10.57 7.87 1.18
CA GLY A 103 9.37 8.70 1.08
C GLY A 103 9.30 9.51 -0.24
N PRO A 104 9.45 8.85 -1.42
CA PRO A 104 9.70 9.54 -2.70
C PRO A 104 8.58 10.51 -3.09
N TYR A 105 7.33 10.15 -2.81
CA TYR A 105 6.16 10.94 -3.18
C TYR A 105 5.90 12.20 -2.34
N THR A 106 6.82 12.52 -1.42
CA THR A 106 6.80 13.73 -0.61
C THR A 106 8.13 14.47 -0.63
N ASP A 107 9.01 14.10 -1.57
CA ASP A 107 10.27 14.81 -1.79
C ASP A 107 10.09 16.07 -2.65
N ASP A 108 11.16 16.85 -2.74
CA ASP A 108 11.18 18.10 -3.49
C ASP A 108 10.88 17.91 -4.99
N ALA A 109 11.31 16.80 -5.59
CA ALA A 109 11.09 16.55 -7.01
C ALA A 109 9.60 16.34 -7.30
N TRP A 110 8.92 15.54 -6.48
CA TRP A 110 7.48 15.33 -6.60
C TRP A 110 6.70 16.61 -6.34
N GLU A 111 6.96 17.28 -5.22
CA GLU A 111 6.17 18.43 -4.79
C GLU A 111 6.41 19.65 -5.70
N THR A 112 7.57 19.77 -6.33
CA THR A 112 7.81 20.79 -7.38
C THR A 112 6.93 20.55 -8.60
N ALA A 113 6.76 19.29 -9.04
CA ALA A 113 6.00 18.97 -10.23
C ALA A 113 4.48 18.94 -10.02
N HIS A 114 4.03 18.47 -8.84
CA HIS A 114 2.61 18.18 -8.57
C HIS A 114 2.01 19.00 -7.43
N GLY A 115 2.81 19.83 -6.77
CA GLY A 115 2.46 20.45 -5.50
C GLY A 115 2.41 19.43 -4.36
N ARG A 116 2.00 19.92 -3.18
CA ARG A 116 1.93 19.12 -1.96
C ARG A 116 1.07 17.86 -2.14
N ASN A 117 1.63 16.70 -1.84
CA ASN A 117 0.95 15.42 -2.05
C ASN A 117 -0.12 15.14 -1.00
N ARG A 118 -1.37 15.58 -1.26
CA ARG A 118 -2.50 15.41 -0.33
C ARG A 118 -2.78 13.95 0.04
N TYR A 119 -2.48 13.00 -0.84
CA TYR A 119 -2.67 11.58 -0.54
C TYR A 119 -1.80 11.18 0.65
N HIS A 120 -0.48 11.32 0.54
CA HIS A 120 0.47 10.98 1.61
C HIS A 120 0.24 11.82 2.87
N GLN A 121 0.00 13.12 2.73
CA GLN A 121 -0.20 14.03 3.86
C GLN A 121 -1.41 13.68 4.71
N ASN A 122 -2.51 13.21 4.10
CA ASN A 122 -3.68 12.75 4.83
C ASN A 122 -3.39 11.46 5.62
N ARG A 123 -2.59 10.54 5.06
CA ARG A 123 -2.18 9.29 5.74
C ARG A 123 -1.19 9.57 6.87
N LEU A 124 -0.24 10.47 6.66
CA LEU A 124 0.66 10.95 7.71
C LEU A 124 -0.12 11.57 8.86
N SER A 125 -1.05 12.48 8.56
CA SER A 125 -1.89 13.12 9.57
C SER A 125 -2.74 12.09 10.34
N PHE A 126 -3.17 11.02 9.68
CA PHE A 126 -3.87 9.92 10.34
C PHE A 126 -2.95 9.11 11.24
N ALA A 127 -1.75 8.73 10.78
CA ALA A 127 -0.77 7.99 11.58
C ALA A 127 -0.37 8.77 12.84
N ARG A 128 -0.08 10.07 12.73
CA ARG A 128 0.23 10.94 13.88
C ARG A 128 -0.87 10.96 14.92
N ARG A 129 -2.13 11.09 14.48
CA ARG A 129 -3.30 11.06 15.38
C ARG A 129 -3.55 9.68 15.98
N LEU A 130 -3.37 8.63 15.18
CA LEU A 130 -3.53 7.24 15.62
C LEU A 130 -2.65 6.93 16.84
N HIS A 131 -1.45 7.49 16.85
CA HIS A 131 -0.45 7.26 17.92
C HIS A 131 -0.30 8.42 18.91
N GLY A 132 -0.94 9.57 18.64
CA GLY A 132 -0.69 10.80 19.40
C GLY A 132 0.77 11.28 19.31
N ASP A 133 1.43 11.02 18.17
CA ASP A 133 2.86 11.25 17.98
C ASP A 133 3.12 12.08 16.72
N ASP A 134 3.47 13.35 16.89
CA ASP A 134 3.78 14.27 15.80
C ASP A 134 5.17 14.05 15.18
N SER A 135 6.02 13.21 15.79
CA SER A 135 7.37 12.92 15.29
C SER A 135 7.37 11.97 14.09
N ILE A 136 6.29 11.19 13.88
CA ILE A 136 6.12 10.30 12.73
C ILE A 136 6.28 11.11 11.43
N GLN A 137 7.07 10.60 10.49
CA GLN A 137 7.35 11.16 9.17
C GLN A 137 6.84 10.27 8.05
N ASN A 138 6.80 10.76 6.80
CA ASN A 138 6.28 9.97 5.66
C ASN A 138 7.01 8.65 5.43
N HIS A 139 8.32 8.61 5.69
CA HIS A 139 9.14 7.39 5.57
C HIS A 139 8.89 6.37 6.68
N ASP A 140 8.09 6.69 7.69
CA ASP A 140 7.67 5.72 8.73
C ASP A 140 6.38 4.97 8.35
N LEU A 141 5.75 5.32 7.23
CA LEU A 141 4.51 4.71 6.75
C LEU A 141 4.82 3.69 5.67
N LEU A 142 4.25 2.50 5.81
CA LEU A 142 4.38 1.41 4.85
C LEU A 142 3.06 1.22 4.08
N TYR A 143 3.15 1.27 2.76
CA TYR A 143 2.07 1.02 1.81
C TYR A 143 2.42 -0.24 1.04
N ILE A 144 1.56 -1.25 1.00
CA ILE A 144 1.78 -2.48 0.23
C ILE A 144 0.61 -2.66 -0.74
N GLU A 145 0.92 -2.87 -2.01
CA GLU A 145 -0.07 -2.98 -3.08
C GLU A 145 -0.43 -4.43 -3.36
N LEU A 146 -1.73 -4.72 -3.50
CA LEU A 146 -2.19 -6.05 -3.93
C LEU A 146 -1.83 -6.36 -5.38
N TYR A 147 -1.57 -5.34 -6.18
CA TYR A 147 -1.21 -5.47 -7.59
C TYR A 147 -0.14 -4.44 -7.94
N PRO A 148 1.10 -4.85 -8.26
CA PRO A 148 2.24 -3.93 -8.31
C PRO A 148 2.30 -3.06 -9.58
N PHE A 149 1.30 -3.13 -10.48
CA PHE A 149 1.34 -2.42 -11.76
C PHE A 149 0.37 -1.24 -11.82
N HIS A 150 0.79 -0.19 -12.52
CA HIS A 150 0.05 1.06 -12.62
C HIS A 150 -1.16 0.96 -13.55
N SER A 151 -2.20 1.70 -13.21
CA SER A 151 -3.39 1.91 -14.05
C SER A 151 -4.10 3.19 -13.58
N LYS A 152 -4.74 3.93 -14.50
CA LYS A 152 -5.40 5.20 -14.13
C LYS A 152 -6.58 4.99 -13.17
N ALA A 153 -7.19 3.81 -13.19
CA ALA A 153 -8.24 3.41 -12.25
C ALA A 153 -8.30 1.88 -12.14
N VAL A 154 -8.66 1.36 -10.96
CA VAL A 154 -8.99 -0.05 -10.79
C VAL A 154 -10.40 -0.31 -11.33
N THR A 155 -10.51 -0.90 -12.52
CA THR A 155 -11.80 -1.16 -13.19
C THR A 155 -12.20 -2.63 -13.24
N ALA A 156 -11.29 -3.52 -12.86
CA ALA A 156 -11.52 -4.96 -12.79
C ALA A 156 -11.15 -5.53 -11.42
N ALA A 157 -11.43 -6.82 -11.25
CA ALA A 157 -11.04 -7.57 -10.08
C ALA A 157 -9.52 -7.70 -9.96
N ILE A 158 -9.00 -7.47 -8.76
CA ILE A 158 -7.63 -7.85 -8.39
C ILE A 158 -7.74 -9.11 -7.52
N ALA A 159 -7.07 -10.17 -7.93
CA ALA A 159 -7.07 -11.47 -7.26
C ALA A 159 -5.68 -12.12 -7.42
N PRO A 160 -4.67 -11.68 -6.64
CA PRO A 160 -3.31 -12.21 -6.74
C PRO A 160 -3.28 -13.72 -6.52
N PRO A 161 -2.36 -14.46 -7.18
CA PRO A 161 -2.13 -15.86 -6.84
C PRO A 161 -1.79 -16.00 -5.36
N SER A 162 -2.38 -16.99 -4.67
CA SER A 162 -2.28 -17.11 -3.21
C SER A 162 -0.85 -17.28 -2.70
N ASP A 163 0.01 -17.95 -3.47
CA ASP A 163 1.43 -18.10 -3.19
C ASP A 163 2.17 -16.75 -3.22
N LEU A 164 1.84 -15.89 -4.20
CA LEU A 164 2.45 -14.57 -4.34
C LEU A 164 1.90 -13.57 -3.32
N LEU A 165 0.60 -13.66 -3.03
CA LEU A 165 -0.04 -12.90 -1.95
C LEU A 165 0.62 -13.21 -0.60
N SER A 166 0.85 -14.49 -0.30
CA SER A 166 1.51 -14.89 0.94
C SER A 166 2.95 -14.37 0.97
N ARG A 167 3.73 -14.70 -0.07
CA ARG A 167 5.16 -14.36 -0.15
C ARG A 167 5.46 -12.86 -0.11
N PHE A 168 4.68 -12.04 -0.80
CA PHE A 168 5.02 -10.62 -1.02
C PHE A 168 4.15 -9.65 -0.24
N VAL A 169 3.03 -10.12 0.32
CA VAL A 169 2.14 -9.30 1.14
C VAL A 169 2.07 -9.90 2.52
N LEU A 170 1.34 -11.01 2.72
CA LEU A 170 0.92 -11.49 4.05
C LEU A 170 2.08 -11.92 4.96
N ASP A 171 3.04 -12.70 4.45
CA ASP A 171 4.18 -13.17 5.24
C ASP A 171 5.07 -11.99 5.68
N PRO A 172 5.46 -11.04 4.79
CA PRO A 172 6.16 -9.83 5.20
C PRO A 172 5.42 -9.00 6.26
N ILE A 173 4.12 -8.72 6.12
CA ILE A 173 3.38 -7.97 7.16
C ILE A 173 3.26 -8.75 8.47
N SER A 174 3.20 -10.09 8.43
CA SER A 174 3.07 -10.91 9.64
C SER A 174 4.26 -10.77 10.59
N GLU A 175 5.43 -10.36 10.07
CA GLU A 175 6.65 -10.11 10.85
C GLU A 175 6.64 -8.72 11.53
N LEU A 176 5.67 -7.85 11.21
CA LEU A 176 5.57 -6.50 11.78
C LEU A 176 4.71 -6.52 13.05
N GLU A 177 5.18 -5.84 14.09
CA GLU A 177 4.49 -5.71 15.38
C GLU A 177 3.33 -4.70 15.34
N THR A 178 2.53 -4.74 14.28
CA THR A 178 1.37 -3.85 14.09
C THR A 178 0.06 -4.64 14.20
N PRO A 179 -0.74 -4.50 15.27
CA PRO A 179 -1.97 -5.28 15.44
C PRO A 179 -3.06 -4.94 14.42
N PHE A 180 -2.98 -3.75 13.80
CA PHE A 180 -3.95 -3.25 12.83
C PHE A 180 -3.23 -2.85 11.54
N VAL A 181 -3.71 -3.40 10.43
CA VAL A 181 -3.36 -2.99 9.07
C VAL A 181 -4.55 -2.27 8.48
N PHE A 182 -4.34 -1.14 7.79
CA PHE A 182 -5.44 -0.30 7.32
C PHE A 182 -5.64 -0.37 5.82
N ALA A 183 -6.88 -0.24 5.39
CA ALA A 183 -7.24 -0.05 4.00
C ALA A 183 -8.39 0.94 3.88
N PHE A 184 -8.36 1.79 2.84
CA PHE A 184 -9.30 2.90 2.71
C PHE A 184 -10.14 2.79 1.43
N GLY A 185 -11.45 2.95 1.58
CA GLY A 185 -12.40 2.99 0.48
C GLY A 185 -13.19 1.70 0.27
N LYS A 186 -14.39 1.84 -0.31
CA LYS A 186 -15.33 0.71 -0.54
C LYS A 186 -14.77 -0.46 -1.36
N PRO A 187 -13.90 -0.27 -2.37
CA PRO A 187 -13.37 -1.39 -3.14
C PRO A 187 -12.68 -2.47 -2.28
N TRP A 188 -12.11 -2.07 -1.15
CA TRP A 188 -11.46 -2.99 -0.21
C TRP A 188 -12.39 -4.00 0.44
N LEU A 189 -13.68 -3.68 0.60
CA LEU A 189 -14.66 -4.65 1.10
C LEU A 189 -14.77 -5.86 0.16
N LYS A 190 -14.77 -5.62 -1.16
CA LYS A 190 -14.80 -6.69 -2.17
C LYS A 190 -13.45 -7.40 -2.27
N ALA A 191 -12.34 -6.66 -2.12
CA ALA A 191 -11.00 -7.25 -2.12
C ALA A 191 -10.82 -8.22 -0.95
N ALA A 192 -11.17 -7.82 0.28
CA ALA A 192 -11.06 -8.67 1.47
C ALA A 192 -11.80 -10.01 1.33
N THR A 193 -13.03 -10.00 0.80
CA THR A 193 -13.78 -11.24 0.51
C THR A 193 -13.05 -12.12 -0.49
N ARG A 194 -12.48 -11.56 -1.56
CA ARG A 194 -11.75 -12.31 -2.59
C ARG A 194 -10.43 -12.88 -2.11
N LEU A 195 -9.77 -12.20 -1.17
CA LEU A 195 -8.59 -12.70 -0.49
C LEU A 195 -8.92 -13.83 0.51
N GLY A 196 -10.20 -14.16 0.69
CA GLY A 196 -10.61 -15.23 1.60
C GLY A 196 -10.51 -14.85 3.07
N LEU A 197 -10.49 -13.56 3.41
CA LEU A 197 -10.40 -13.08 4.81
C LEU A 197 -11.72 -13.26 5.60
N GLY A 198 -12.67 -14.03 5.06
CA GLY A 198 -14.01 -14.20 5.58
C GLY A 198 -14.88 -12.96 5.43
N ASP A 199 -16.03 -12.98 6.10
CA ASP A 199 -17.01 -11.88 6.00
C ASP A 199 -16.56 -10.64 6.74
N GLY A 200 -15.64 -10.75 7.72
CA GLY A 200 -15.35 -9.70 8.67
C GLY A 200 -16.59 -9.23 9.45
N HIS A 201 -16.41 -8.31 10.38
CA HIS A 201 -17.51 -7.76 11.16
C HIS A 201 -17.46 -6.23 11.22
N GLN A 202 -18.63 -5.62 11.33
CA GLN A 202 -18.74 -4.18 11.50
C GLN A 202 -18.10 -3.76 12.84
N LEU A 203 -17.15 -2.81 12.79
CA LEU A 203 -16.69 -2.12 13.97
C LEU A 203 -17.68 -0.99 14.27
N LEU A 204 -18.24 -1.02 15.49
CA LEU A 204 -19.11 0.03 15.97
C LEU A 204 -18.24 1.20 16.43
N VAL A 205 -18.33 2.31 15.71
CA VAL A 205 -17.61 3.54 15.99
C VAL A 205 -18.62 4.68 15.97
N SER A 206 -18.54 5.56 16.97
CA SER A 206 -19.38 6.75 17.06
C SER A 206 -18.85 7.84 16.12
N TRP A 207 -18.99 7.63 14.81
CA TRP A 207 -18.50 8.57 13.80
C TRP A 207 -19.21 9.92 13.89
N ALA A 208 -18.45 11.01 13.77
CA ALA A 208 -18.98 12.32 13.43
C ALA A 208 -19.44 12.36 11.96
N THR A 209 -18.74 11.66 11.06
CA THR A 209 -19.14 11.55 9.65
C THR A 209 -20.17 10.44 9.46
N ALA A 210 -21.45 10.80 9.23
CA ALA A 210 -22.57 9.85 9.14
C ALA A 210 -22.41 8.73 8.09
N SER A 211 -21.73 9.01 6.97
CA SER A 211 -21.51 8.01 5.90
C SER A 211 -20.29 7.13 6.12
N ARG A 212 -19.54 7.34 7.21
CA ARG A 212 -18.32 6.58 7.51
C ARG A 212 -18.66 5.25 8.18
N SER A 213 -17.86 4.23 7.86
CA SER A 213 -17.96 2.92 8.48
C SER A 213 -16.59 2.26 8.54
N ALA A 214 -16.39 1.35 9.50
CA ALA A 214 -15.23 0.47 9.54
C ALA A 214 -15.66 -0.99 9.64
N ARG A 215 -14.97 -1.86 8.92
CA ARG A 215 -15.14 -3.32 8.98
C ARG A 215 -13.79 -3.96 9.27
N ILE A 216 -13.78 -4.92 10.19
CA ILE A 216 -12.58 -5.65 10.60
C ILE A 216 -12.60 -7.05 10.02
N PHE A 217 -11.49 -7.45 9.41
CA PHE A 217 -11.25 -8.80 8.91
C PHE A 217 -10.04 -9.40 9.63
N PRO A 218 -10.03 -10.71 9.94
CA PRO A 218 -8.79 -11.40 10.28
C PRO A 218 -7.81 -11.27 9.10
N LEU A 219 -6.54 -10.99 9.38
CA LEU A 219 -5.52 -10.86 8.32
C LEU A 219 -4.42 -11.91 8.50
N THR A 220 -3.79 -11.93 9.67
CA THR A 220 -2.84 -12.95 10.09
C THR A 220 -3.21 -13.43 11.50
N ARG A 221 -2.40 -14.29 12.12
CA ARG A 221 -2.68 -14.80 13.48
C ARG A 221 -2.86 -13.68 14.51
N ASN A 222 -2.07 -12.61 14.40
CA ASN A 222 -2.02 -11.52 15.39
C ASN A 222 -2.45 -10.16 14.83
N GLN A 223 -2.88 -10.11 13.56
CA GLN A 223 -3.19 -8.86 12.89
C GLN A 223 -4.59 -8.87 12.29
N ARG A 224 -5.18 -7.68 12.27
CA ARG A 224 -6.51 -7.43 11.74
C ARG A 224 -6.44 -6.39 10.64
N LEU A 225 -7.13 -6.64 9.53
CA LEU A 225 -7.34 -5.64 8.49
C LEU A 225 -8.55 -4.77 8.86
N VAL A 226 -8.33 -3.47 9.02
CA VAL A 226 -9.36 -2.46 9.27
C VAL A 226 -9.65 -1.73 7.96
N VAL A 227 -10.80 -2.02 7.36
CA VAL A 227 -11.27 -1.33 6.15
C VAL A 227 -12.17 -0.18 6.56
N VAL A 228 -11.71 1.06 6.33
CA VAL A 228 -12.49 2.27 6.58
C VAL A 228 -13.07 2.80 5.28
N THR A 229 -14.37 3.07 5.25
CA THR A 229 -15.06 3.56 4.05
C THR A 229 -15.87 4.82 4.33
N GLN A 230 -16.04 5.66 3.32
CA GLN A 230 -16.91 6.83 3.33
C GLN A 230 -17.52 7.02 1.94
N LEU A 231 -18.70 7.63 1.86
CA LEU A 231 -19.27 8.01 0.57
C LEU A 231 -18.40 9.06 -0.14
N GLY A 232 -18.01 8.78 -1.39
CA GLY A 232 -17.24 9.71 -2.23
C GLY A 232 -15.78 9.94 -1.83
N TYR A 233 -15.27 9.22 -0.84
CA TYR A 233 -13.92 9.41 -0.31
C TYR A 233 -13.26 8.07 0.06
N ALA A 234 -12.00 7.92 -0.34
CA ALA A 234 -11.19 6.72 -0.10
C ALA A 234 -9.90 7.06 0.68
N GLY A 235 -9.97 8.04 1.58
CA GLY A 235 -8.86 8.40 2.46
C GLY A 235 -9.16 8.12 3.93
N PRO A 236 -8.15 8.33 4.79
CA PRO A 236 -8.25 8.09 6.21
C PRO A 236 -9.16 9.10 6.90
N PRO A 237 -9.61 8.77 8.12
CA PRO A 237 -10.48 9.65 8.88
C PRO A 237 -9.82 11.00 9.25
N GLY A 238 -10.67 12.00 9.45
CA GLY A 238 -10.29 13.28 10.06
C GLY A 238 -10.10 13.15 11.57
N ALA A 239 -9.80 14.25 12.26
CA ALA A 239 -9.43 14.22 13.69
C ALA A 239 -10.46 13.53 14.59
N SER A 240 -11.68 14.06 14.68
CA SER A 240 -12.74 13.53 15.56
C SER A 240 -13.07 12.06 15.29
N ASP A 241 -13.12 11.68 14.02
CA ASP A 241 -13.38 10.29 13.62
C ASP A 241 -12.18 9.37 13.87
N THR A 242 -10.95 9.89 13.87
CA THR A 242 -9.75 9.11 14.23
C THR A 242 -9.79 8.79 15.73
N ASP A 243 -10.11 9.77 16.57
CA ASP A 243 -10.24 9.58 18.03
C ASP A 243 -11.33 8.54 18.36
N ALA A 244 -12.48 8.63 17.69
CA ALA A 244 -13.56 7.66 17.83
C ALA A 244 -13.13 6.25 17.40
N LEU A 245 -12.37 6.13 16.30
CA LEU A 245 -11.85 4.86 15.82
C LEU A 245 -10.85 4.24 16.81
N ILE A 246 -9.92 5.02 17.38
CA ILE A 246 -8.97 4.56 18.40
C ILE A 246 -9.72 3.96 19.60
N GLY A 247 -10.72 4.66 20.12
CA GLY A 247 -11.53 4.17 21.24
C GLY A 247 -12.24 2.85 20.93
N ALA A 248 -12.74 2.68 19.69
CA ALA A 248 -13.38 1.44 19.26
C ALA A 248 -12.39 0.27 19.07
N LEU A 249 -11.16 0.55 18.61
CA LEU A 249 -10.13 -0.48 18.42
C LEU A 249 -9.59 -1.01 19.76
N HIS A 250 -9.45 -0.15 20.77
CA HIS A 250 -8.97 -0.53 22.11
C HIS A 250 -10.03 -1.20 22.98
N SER A 251 -11.32 -0.89 22.80
CA SER A 251 -12.41 -1.53 23.57
C SER A 251 -12.70 -2.99 23.16
N ARG A 252 -12.03 -3.50 22.13
CA ARG A 252 -12.12 -4.89 21.61
C ARG A 252 -10.76 -5.59 21.50
N ALA A 253 -9.74 -5.08 22.18
CA ALA A 253 -8.50 -5.80 22.44
C ALA A 253 -8.65 -6.57 23.76
#